data_AF-A0A0C6EXN2-F1
#
_entry.id   AF-A0A0C6EXN2-F1
#
_cell.length_a   1.000
_cell.length_b   1.000
_cell.length_c   1.000
_cell.angle_alpha   90.00
_cell.angle_beta   90.00
_cell.angle_gamma   90.00
#
_symmetry.space_group_name_H-M   'P 1'
#
loop_
_entity.id
_entity.type
_entity.pdbx_description
1 polymer ?
#
loop_
_entity_poly.entity_id
_entity_poly.type
_entity_poly.pdbx_seq_one_letter_code
_entity_poly.pdbx_strand_id
1 'polypeptide(L)'
;MLLDLLHWLVQPATLAARRLGHAGDSVRLASRSRRCRAAWAPHLAAAKDAVRAAMADLPRRETAVVLGAGLLDDVPIDALAAAFRQVVLVDAVHPWRGRWRARRHANVVRLTFDLSGTADLRLGRGETFGPVLPPVCREADLVISANLLSQLPILPVARLEAAGRLGAFTDPDAFGQRIVAAHLAALADLSARICLVTDRDETEEDRDGRPIARLDLLYGIDPGPAPRSWDWVLAPFGEEARDRRLVHRVSAWPDWRPPA
;
A
#
# COMPACT_ATOMS: atom_id res chain seq x y z
N MET A 1 4.36 20.56 9.01
CA MET A 1 4.08 20.97 10.40
C MET A 1 3.13 22.18 10.42
N LEU A 2 2.31 22.34 11.48
CA LEU A 2 1.03 23.10 11.55
C LEU A 2 -0.05 22.67 10.54
N LEU A 3 0.20 22.75 9.23
CA LEU A 3 -0.73 22.27 8.19
C LEU A 3 -0.98 20.76 8.30
N ASP A 4 0.07 19.97 8.55
CA ASP A 4 -0.09 18.53 8.77
C ASP A 4 -0.85 18.22 10.07
N LEU A 5 -0.68 19.05 11.12
CA LEU A 5 -1.44 18.91 12.36
C LEU A 5 -2.93 19.19 12.12
N LEU A 6 -3.24 20.25 11.38
CA LEU A 6 -4.61 20.56 10.98
C LEU A 6 -5.21 19.42 10.15
N HIS A 7 -4.50 18.94 9.13
CA HIS A 7 -4.93 17.79 8.33
C HIS A 7 -5.18 16.55 9.21
N TRP A 8 -4.28 16.26 10.15
CA TRP A 8 -4.45 15.14 11.07
C TRP A 8 -5.69 15.29 11.96
N LEU A 9 -5.98 16.51 12.45
CA LEU A 9 -7.17 16.77 13.26
C LEU A 9 -8.45 16.56 12.45
N VAL A 10 -8.54 17.09 11.23
CA VAL A 10 -9.77 17.07 10.43
C VAL A 10 -9.93 15.83 9.55
N GLN A 11 -8.91 14.98 9.43
CA GLN A 11 -8.96 13.78 8.59
C GLN A 11 -9.95 12.74 9.13
N PRO A 12 -10.87 12.22 8.30
CA PRO A 12 -11.78 11.17 8.72
C PRO A 12 -11.00 9.88 8.93
N ALA A 13 -10.94 9.44 10.18
CA ALA A 13 -10.32 8.20 10.59
C ALA A 13 -11.06 7.69 11.84
N THR A 14 -11.18 6.36 11.96
CA THR A 14 -11.73 5.75 13.17
C THR A 14 -10.78 5.99 14.34
N LEU A 15 -11.29 5.89 15.58
CA LEU A 15 -10.43 5.97 16.78
C LEU A 15 -9.34 4.90 16.77
N ALA A 16 -9.66 3.68 16.29
CA ALA A 16 -8.69 2.61 16.13
C ALA A 16 -7.58 3.02 15.15
N ALA A 17 -7.93 3.50 13.94
CA ALA A 17 -6.94 3.93 12.95
C ALA A 17 -6.06 5.09 13.44
N ARG A 18 -6.60 5.99 14.28
CA ARG A 18 -5.80 7.04 14.93
C ARG A 18 -4.81 6.49 15.96
N ARG A 19 -5.27 5.60 16.85
CA ARG A 19 -4.41 4.96 17.87
C ARG A 19 -3.32 4.10 17.24
N LEU A 20 -3.62 3.48 16.11
CA LEU A 20 -2.71 2.61 15.37
C LEU A 20 -1.71 3.35 14.48
N GLY A 21 -1.75 4.69 14.44
CA GLY A 21 -0.81 5.52 13.66
C GLY A 21 -1.19 5.76 12.20
N HIS A 22 -2.14 5.01 11.65
CA HIS A 22 -2.56 5.08 10.24
C HIS A 22 -2.99 6.49 9.79
N ALA A 23 -3.67 7.25 10.67
CA ALA A 23 -4.06 8.62 10.36
C ALA A 23 -2.84 9.56 10.20
N GLY A 24 -1.79 9.35 10.99
CA GLY A 24 -0.55 10.14 10.89
C GLY A 24 0.22 9.82 9.62
N ASP A 25 0.37 8.54 9.28
CA ASP A 25 1.03 8.13 8.03
C ASP A 25 0.32 8.62 6.79
N SER A 26 -1.01 8.53 6.77
CA SER A 26 -1.79 9.05 5.64
C SER A 26 -1.56 10.55 5.41
N VAL A 27 -1.42 11.35 6.48
CA VAL A 27 -1.08 12.77 6.38
C VAL A 27 0.36 12.99 5.88
N ARG A 28 1.34 12.23 6.41
CA ARG A 28 2.74 12.31 5.96
C ARG A 28 2.86 11.97 4.48
N LEU A 29 2.20 10.90 4.04
CA LEU A 29 2.16 10.47 2.65
C LEU A 29 1.53 11.55 1.76
N ALA A 30 0.42 12.16 2.19
CA ALA A 30 -0.20 13.26 1.45
C ALA A 30 0.70 14.49 1.34
N SER A 31 1.43 14.80 2.40
CA SER A 31 2.39 15.91 2.45
C SER A 31 3.56 15.67 1.49
N ARG A 32 4.16 14.47 1.52
CA ARG A 32 5.26 14.09 0.61
C ARG A 32 4.80 13.99 -0.84
N SER A 33 3.65 13.37 -1.13
CA SER A 33 3.05 13.33 -2.47
C SER A 33 2.91 14.72 -3.09
N ARG A 34 2.56 15.73 -2.28
CA ARG A 34 2.48 17.12 -2.76
C ARG A 34 3.85 17.72 -3.09
N ARG A 35 4.85 17.54 -2.23
CA ARG A 35 6.21 18.09 -2.45
C ARG A 35 6.95 17.38 -3.57
N CYS A 36 6.84 16.05 -3.61
CA CYS A 36 7.52 15.19 -4.56
C CYS A 36 6.72 14.91 -5.84
N ARG A 37 5.63 15.65 -6.09
CA ARG A 37 4.69 15.39 -7.21
C ARG A 37 5.40 15.18 -8.54
N ALA A 38 6.38 16.03 -8.86
CA ALA A 38 7.11 15.93 -10.13
C ALA A 38 7.97 14.66 -10.19
N ALA A 39 8.70 14.36 -9.12
CA ALA A 39 9.54 13.16 -9.02
C ALA A 39 8.72 11.86 -9.03
N TRP A 40 7.50 11.89 -8.47
CA TRP A 40 6.62 10.73 -8.40
C TRP A 40 5.81 10.48 -9.68
N ALA A 41 5.67 11.49 -10.56
CA ALA A 41 4.82 11.37 -11.74
C ALA A 41 5.11 10.14 -12.63
N PRO A 42 6.38 9.77 -12.91
CA PRO A 42 6.69 8.56 -13.69
C PRO A 42 6.22 7.28 -12.99
N HIS A 43 6.49 7.15 -11.69
CA HIS A 43 6.06 6.00 -10.89
C HIS A 43 4.52 5.89 -10.86
N LEU A 44 3.82 7.00 -10.63
CA LEU A 44 2.34 7.01 -10.60
C LEU A 44 1.73 6.68 -11.97
N ALA A 45 2.39 7.03 -13.07
CA ALA A 45 1.96 6.64 -14.41
C ALA A 45 2.16 5.13 -14.62
N ALA A 46 3.34 4.62 -14.32
CA ALA A 46 3.66 3.19 -14.45
C ALA A 46 2.73 2.29 -13.61
N ALA A 47 2.44 2.69 -12.37
CA ALA A 47 1.51 1.98 -11.50
C ALA A 47 0.08 1.95 -12.09
N LYS A 48 -0.40 3.09 -12.61
CA LYS A 48 -1.71 3.14 -13.30
C LYS A 48 -1.74 2.27 -14.54
N ASP A 49 -0.65 2.21 -15.30
CA ASP A 49 -0.56 1.38 -16.50
C ASP A 49 -0.48 -0.12 -16.17
N ALA A 50 0.07 -0.50 -15.02
CA ALA A 50 -0.04 -1.86 -14.51
C ALA A 50 -1.50 -2.22 -14.19
N VAL A 51 -2.23 -1.34 -13.52
CA VAL A 51 -3.66 -1.54 -13.24
C VAL A 51 -4.49 -1.61 -14.53
N ARG A 52 -4.25 -0.71 -15.50
CA ARG A 52 -4.93 -0.76 -16.81
C ARG A 52 -4.66 -2.06 -17.56
N ALA A 53 -3.43 -2.56 -17.50
CA ALA A 53 -3.09 -3.85 -18.09
C ALA A 53 -3.81 -5.01 -17.38
N ALA A 54 -3.96 -4.96 -16.05
CA ALA A 54 -4.70 -5.97 -15.29
C ALA A 54 -6.19 -6.03 -15.65
N MET A 55 -6.75 -4.90 -16.10
CA MET A 55 -8.14 -4.81 -16.55
C MET A 55 -8.35 -5.45 -17.93
N ALA A 56 -7.30 -5.64 -18.73
CA ALA A 56 -7.39 -6.21 -20.06
C ALA A 56 -7.86 -7.67 -20.00
N ASP A 57 -8.68 -8.06 -20.98
CA ASP A 57 -9.13 -9.45 -21.19
C ASP A 57 -9.72 -10.13 -19.94
N LEU A 58 -10.38 -9.34 -19.08
CA LEU A 58 -11.19 -9.87 -17.98
C LEU A 58 -12.51 -10.40 -18.56
N PRO A 59 -12.87 -11.67 -18.30
CA PRO A 59 -14.11 -12.26 -18.82
C PRO A 59 -15.36 -11.64 -18.17
N ARG A 60 -15.20 -11.09 -16.96
CA ARG A 60 -16.26 -10.46 -16.17
C ARG A 60 -15.71 -9.22 -15.47
N ARG A 61 -16.54 -8.18 -15.35
CA ARG A 61 -16.20 -6.88 -14.74
C ARG A 61 -17.32 -6.38 -13.83
N GLU A 62 -17.76 -7.23 -12.91
CA GLU A 62 -18.74 -6.85 -11.89
C GLU A 62 -18.05 -6.08 -10.77
N THR A 63 -17.00 -6.63 -10.15
CA THR A 63 -16.38 -6.03 -8.97
C THR A 63 -14.87 -5.92 -9.09
N ALA A 64 -14.35 -4.70 -8.97
CA ALA A 64 -12.93 -4.45 -8.71
C ALA A 64 -12.72 -4.04 -7.24
N VAL A 65 -11.72 -4.61 -6.58
CA VAL A 65 -11.32 -4.24 -5.21
C VAL A 65 -9.93 -3.64 -5.24
N VAL A 66 -9.76 -2.45 -4.66
CA VAL A 66 -8.48 -1.76 -4.53
C VAL A 66 -8.06 -1.80 -3.06
N LEU A 67 -6.99 -2.52 -2.76
CA LEU A 67 -6.38 -2.64 -1.44
C LEU A 67 -5.32 -1.54 -1.27
N GLY A 68 -5.38 -0.80 -0.17
CA GLY A 68 -4.47 0.33 0.08
C GLY A 68 -4.84 1.57 -0.72
N ALA A 69 -6.14 1.83 -0.91
CA ALA A 69 -6.63 2.86 -1.82
C ALA A 69 -6.16 4.30 -1.47
N GLY A 70 -5.86 4.58 -0.21
CA GLY A 70 -5.24 5.81 0.30
C GLY A 70 -5.63 7.10 -0.42
N LEU A 71 -4.65 7.74 -1.06
CA LEU A 71 -4.80 9.00 -1.80
C LEU A 71 -5.33 8.81 -3.24
N LEU A 72 -5.38 7.57 -3.71
CA LEU A 72 -5.67 7.15 -5.10
C LEU A 72 -4.67 7.67 -6.14
N ASP A 73 -3.45 8.05 -5.74
CA ASP A 73 -2.50 8.72 -6.64
C ASP A 73 -2.01 7.86 -7.80
N ASP A 74 -1.86 6.57 -7.53
CA ASP A 74 -1.36 5.46 -8.35
C ASP A 74 -2.48 4.59 -8.92
N VAL A 75 -3.73 4.81 -8.51
CA VAL A 75 -4.90 4.05 -8.97
C VAL A 75 -5.67 4.85 -10.04
N PRO A 76 -5.94 4.28 -11.22
CA PRO A 76 -6.71 4.95 -12.28
C PRO A 76 -8.21 4.85 -12.02
N ILE A 77 -8.69 5.51 -10.95
CA ILE A 77 -10.06 5.37 -10.44
C ILE A 77 -11.14 5.65 -11.51
N ASP A 78 -10.93 6.64 -12.38
CA ASP A 78 -11.88 6.95 -13.45
C ASP A 78 -12.03 5.78 -14.44
N ALA A 79 -10.94 5.09 -14.76
CA ALA A 79 -10.95 3.93 -15.64
C ALA A 79 -11.60 2.73 -14.98
N LEU A 80 -11.34 2.50 -13.69
CA LEU A 80 -11.99 1.43 -12.92
C LEU A 80 -13.49 1.67 -12.82
N ALA A 81 -13.91 2.90 -12.47
CA ALA A 81 -15.32 3.24 -12.35
C ALA A 81 -16.07 3.14 -13.69
N ALA A 82 -15.41 3.39 -14.81
CA ALA A 82 -16.01 3.21 -16.14
C ALA A 82 -16.09 1.73 -16.57
N ALA A 83 -15.16 0.89 -16.11
CA ALA A 83 -15.04 -0.49 -16.57
C ALA A 83 -15.78 -1.53 -15.73
N PHE A 84 -16.06 -1.23 -14.45
CA PHE A 84 -16.66 -2.18 -13.50
C PHE A 84 -18.03 -1.71 -13.01
N ARG A 85 -18.94 -2.66 -12.78
CA ARG A 85 -20.24 -2.36 -12.14
C ARG A 85 -20.05 -1.77 -10.74
N GLN A 86 -19.06 -2.25 -9.98
CA GLN A 86 -18.74 -1.77 -8.65
C GLN A 86 -17.22 -1.73 -8.44
N VAL A 87 -16.75 -0.67 -7.77
CA VAL A 87 -15.36 -0.54 -7.31
C VAL A 87 -15.36 -0.35 -5.81
N VAL A 88 -14.65 -1.21 -5.09
CA VAL A 88 -14.51 -1.16 -3.63
C VAL A 88 -13.11 -0.69 -3.26
N LEU A 89 -13.03 0.48 -2.64
CA LEU A 89 -11.79 1.05 -2.13
C LEU A 89 -11.59 0.61 -0.68
N VAL A 90 -10.55 -0.16 -0.42
CA VAL A 90 -10.22 -0.71 0.91
C VAL A 90 -9.00 0.00 1.46
N ASP A 91 -9.12 0.57 2.64
CA ASP A 91 -8.00 1.21 3.35
C ASP A 91 -8.30 1.31 4.85
N ALA A 92 -7.27 1.37 5.70
CA ALA A 92 -7.43 1.70 7.10
C ALA A 92 -7.90 3.15 7.30
N VAL A 93 -7.50 4.05 6.39
CA VAL A 93 -7.86 5.47 6.41
C VAL A 93 -8.12 5.99 4.99
N HIS A 94 -9.28 6.61 4.81
CA HIS A 94 -9.67 7.24 3.55
C HIS A 94 -9.51 8.77 3.65
N PRO A 95 -8.34 9.36 3.30
CA PRO A 95 -8.12 10.80 3.40
C PRO A 95 -9.08 11.59 2.52
N TRP A 96 -9.33 12.85 2.87
CA TRP A 96 -10.27 13.72 2.14
C TRP A 96 -10.05 13.71 0.64
N ARG A 97 -8.81 13.83 0.19
CA ARG A 97 -8.47 13.81 -1.23
C ARG A 97 -8.95 12.54 -1.94
N GLY A 98 -8.73 11.37 -1.34
CA GLY A 98 -9.24 10.09 -1.87
C GLY A 98 -10.78 10.05 -1.85
N ARG A 99 -11.41 10.53 -0.77
CA ARG A 99 -12.87 10.60 -0.66
C ARG A 99 -13.50 11.47 -1.75
N TRP A 100 -12.94 12.66 -2.00
CA TRP A 100 -13.46 13.58 -3.01
C TRP A 100 -13.38 12.99 -4.42
N ARG A 101 -12.28 12.30 -4.74
CA ARG A 101 -12.14 11.59 -6.02
C ARG A 101 -13.16 10.45 -6.14
N ALA A 102 -13.28 9.62 -5.11
CA ALA A 102 -14.25 8.52 -5.09
C ALA A 102 -15.70 9.01 -5.22
N ARG A 103 -16.07 10.13 -4.59
CA ARG A 103 -17.43 10.71 -4.64
C ARG A 103 -17.88 11.15 -6.04
N ARG A 104 -16.98 11.24 -7.02
CA ARG A 104 -17.32 11.59 -8.41
C ARG A 104 -17.97 10.42 -9.15
N HIS A 105 -17.97 9.22 -8.57
CA HIS A 105 -18.45 8.00 -9.19
C HIS A 105 -19.47 7.32 -8.29
N ALA A 106 -20.68 7.07 -8.82
CA ALA A 106 -21.78 6.50 -8.04
C ALA A 106 -21.55 5.02 -7.65
N ASN A 107 -20.74 4.31 -8.42
CA ASN A 107 -20.40 2.90 -8.24
C ASN A 107 -19.10 2.66 -7.43
N VAL A 108 -18.51 3.71 -6.87
CA VAL A 108 -17.30 3.60 -6.04
C VAL A 108 -17.69 3.68 -4.56
N VAL A 109 -17.46 2.58 -3.83
CA VAL A 109 -17.71 2.49 -2.39
C VAL A 109 -16.40 2.39 -1.62
N ARG A 110 -16.42 2.81 -0.36
CA ARG A 110 -15.25 2.75 0.53
C ARG A 110 -15.51 1.76 1.66
N LEU A 111 -14.55 0.90 1.91
CA LEU A 111 -14.52 -0.05 3.02
C LEU A 111 -13.32 0.27 3.91
N THR A 112 -13.58 0.49 5.20
CA THR A 112 -12.51 0.67 6.18
C THR A 112 -12.06 -0.70 6.69
N PHE A 113 -10.81 -1.06 6.48
CA PHE A 113 -10.28 -2.37 6.88
C PHE A 113 -8.75 -2.31 7.10
N ASP A 114 -8.24 -2.99 8.13
CA ASP A 114 -6.80 -3.11 8.36
C ASP A 114 -6.23 -4.30 7.58
N LEU A 115 -5.44 -4.02 6.55
CA LEU A 115 -4.94 -5.03 5.61
C LEU A 115 -3.68 -5.75 6.11
N SER A 116 -3.13 -5.36 7.27
CA SER A 116 -2.00 -6.03 7.90
C SER A 116 -2.42 -7.23 8.75
N GLY A 117 -3.69 -7.29 9.17
CA GLY A 117 -4.19 -8.31 10.11
C GLY A 117 -3.65 -8.14 11.53
N THR A 118 -2.98 -7.03 11.85
CA THR A 118 -2.33 -6.81 13.16
C THR A 118 -3.09 -5.85 14.07
N ALA A 119 -4.23 -5.31 13.64
CA ALA A 119 -4.98 -4.32 14.40
C ALA A 119 -5.28 -4.77 15.85
N ASP A 120 -5.80 -5.98 16.04
CA ASP A 120 -6.18 -6.47 17.38
C ASP A 120 -4.96 -6.78 18.26
N LEU A 121 -3.89 -7.32 17.68
CA LEU A 121 -2.59 -7.48 18.36
C LEU A 121 -2.08 -6.15 18.91
N ARG A 122 -2.07 -5.11 18.06
CA ARG A 122 -1.55 -3.78 18.42
C ARG A 122 -2.45 -3.00 19.36
N LEU A 123 -3.76 -3.33 19.39
CA LEU A 123 -4.73 -2.77 20.32
C LEU A 123 -4.84 -3.57 21.63
N GLY A 124 -4.13 -4.69 21.77
CA GLY A 124 -4.22 -5.57 22.94
C GLY A 124 -5.57 -6.28 23.06
N ARG A 125 -6.25 -6.52 21.94
CA ARG A 125 -7.58 -7.15 21.86
C ARG A 125 -7.54 -8.61 21.43
N GLY A 126 -6.36 -9.10 21.04
CA GLY A 126 -6.14 -10.48 20.63
C GLY A 126 -4.65 -10.80 20.64
N GLU A 127 -4.34 -12.09 20.47
CA GLU A 127 -2.97 -12.63 20.51
C GLU A 127 -2.50 -13.19 19.16
N THR A 128 -3.36 -13.15 18.14
CA THR A 128 -3.10 -13.71 16.81
C THR A 128 -3.39 -12.70 15.71
N PHE A 129 -2.89 -12.99 14.51
CA PHE A 129 -3.26 -12.23 13.30
C PHE A 129 -4.75 -12.40 13.01
N GLY A 130 -5.41 -11.28 12.75
CA GLY A 130 -6.75 -11.25 12.17
C GLY A 130 -6.73 -11.45 10.64
N PRO A 131 -7.91 -11.38 10.00
CA PRO A 131 -8.01 -11.46 8.55
C PRO A 131 -7.27 -10.30 7.87
N VAL A 132 -6.49 -10.59 6.83
CA VAL A 132 -5.70 -9.60 6.06
C VAL A 132 -6.43 -9.07 4.83
N LEU A 133 -7.53 -9.72 4.41
CA LEU A 133 -8.40 -9.29 3.31
C LEU A 133 -9.86 -9.25 3.76
N PRO A 134 -10.66 -8.27 3.33
CA PRO A 134 -12.10 -8.26 3.57
C PRO A 134 -12.83 -9.33 2.75
N PRO A 135 -13.99 -9.84 3.20
CA PRO A 135 -14.74 -10.89 2.49
C PRO A 135 -15.07 -10.58 1.02
N VAL A 136 -15.26 -9.30 0.68
CA VAL A 136 -15.57 -8.84 -0.68
C VAL A 136 -14.51 -9.21 -1.72
N CYS A 137 -13.26 -9.47 -1.30
CA CYS A 137 -12.20 -9.93 -2.21
C CYS A 137 -12.49 -11.29 -2.84
N ARG A 138 -13.27 -12.16 -2.18
CA ARG A 138 -13.55 -13.53 -2.67
C ARG A 138 -14.47 -13.56 -3.89
N GLU A 139 -15.25 -12.51 -4.08
CA GLU A 139 -16.23 -12.38 -5.17
C GLU A 139 -15.77 -11.38 -6.24
N ALA A 140 -14.56 -10.82 -6.09
CA ALA A 140 -14.01 -9.84 -7.00
C ALA A 140 -13.53 -10.49 -8.31
N ASP A 141 -13.70 -9.78 -9.43
CA ASP A 141 -13.11 -10.19 -10.70
C ASP A 141 -11.65 -9.69 -10.80
N LEU A 142 -11.37 -8.55 -10.18
CA LEU A 142 -10.05 -7.93 -10.11
C LEU A 142 -9.75 -7.45 -8.68
N VAL A 143 -8.62 -7.85 -8.12
CA VAL A 143 -8.07 -7.32 -6.88
C VAL A 143 -6.75 -6.61 -7.18
N ILE A 144 -6.61 -5.37 -6.70
CA ILE A 144 -5.45 -4.52 -6.92
C ILE A 144 -4.79 -4.27 -5.57
N SER A 145 -3.57 -4.75 -5.37
CA SER A 145 -2.69 -4.36 -4.27
C SER A 145 -1.60 -3.46 -4.85
N ALA A 146 -1.81 -2.14 -4.76
CA ALA A 146 -0.93 -1.15 -5.38
C ALA A 146 -0.15 -0.38 -4.32
N ASN A 147 1.18 -0.50 -4.35
CA ASN A 147 2.12 0.15 -3.43
C ASN A 147 1.76 -0.04 -1.95
N LEU A 148 1.20 -1.21 -1.63
CA LEU A 148 0.69 -1.55 -0.30
C LEU A 148 1.59 -2.54 0.44
N LEU A 149 2.05 -3.59 -0.24
CA LEU A 149 2.67 -4.76 0.40
C LEU A 149 3.89 -4.38 1.26
N SER A 150 4.80 -3.58 0.71
CA SER A 150 5.97 -3.01 1.40
C SER A 150 5.61 -2.12 2.60
N GLN A 151 4.39 -1.56 2.63
CA GLN A 151 3.95 -0.63 3.69
C GLN A 151 3.26 -1.33 4.85
N LEU A 152 2.67 -2.51 4.64
CA LEU A 152 1.93 -3.25 5.68
C LEU A 152 2.75 -3.48 6.97
N PRO A 153 4.06 -3.80 6.89
CA PRO A 153 4.87 -4.03 8.09
C PRO A 153 5.29 -2.77 8.84
N ILE A 154 5.31 -1.58 8.21
CA ILE A 154 5.95 -0.38 8.76
C ILE A 154 5.44 -0.04 10.17
N LEU A 155 4.14 0.19 10.33
CA LEU A 155 3.56 0.54 11.63
C LEU A 155 3.54 -0.62 12.63
N PRO A 156 3.22 -1.87 12.23
CA PRO A 156 3.30 -3.00 13.14
C PRO A 156 4.71 -3.27 13.68
N VAL A 157 5.72 -3.26 12.83
CA VAL A 157 7.12 -3.52 13.21
C VAL A 157 7.63 -2.41 14.12
N ALA A 158 7.43 -1.14 13.77
CA ALA A 158 7.79 -0.02 14.64
C ALA A 158 7.11 -0.11 16.03
N ARG A 159 5.88 -0.62 16.08
CA ARG A 159 5.15 -0.81 17.35
C ARG A 159 5.69 -1.99 18.17
N LEU A 160 6.20 -3.04 17.51
CA LEU A 160 6.87 -4.15 18.17
C LEU A 160 8.20 -3.69 18.76
N GLU A 161 9.04 -3.02 17.97
CA GLU A 161 10.33 -2.46 18.42
C GLU A 161 10.16 -1.56 19.64
N ALA A 162 9.20 -0.63 19.59
CA ALA A 162 8.96 0.32 20.68
C ALA A 162 8.48 -0.33 21.99
N ALA A 163 7.87 -1.51 21.93
CA ALA A 163 7.39 -2.21 23.13
C ALA A 163 8.20 -3.44 23.53
N GLY A 164 9.14 -3.89 22.69
CA GLY A 164 9.89 -5.14 22.86
C GLY A 164 9.04 -6.41 22.69
N ARG A 165 7.71 -6.33 22.67
CA ARG A 165 6.81 -7.48 22.47
C ARG A 165 5.42 -7.06 22.00
N LEU A 166 4.82 -7.85 21.11
CA LEU A 166 3.40 -7.82 20.75
C LEU A 166 2.86 -9.25 20.70
N GLY A 167 2.00 -9.63 21.66
CA GLY A 167 1.56 -11.02 21.79
C GLY A 167 2.75 -11.96 21.97
N ALA A 168 2.88 -12.95 21.08
CA ALA A 168 4.02 -13.88 21.05
C ALA A 168 5.22 -13.37 20.23
N PHE A 169 5.10 -12.23 19.55
CA PHE A 169 6.15 -11.69 18.69
C PHE A 169 7.13 -10.83 19.49
N THR A 170 8.43 -11.11 19.33
CA THR A 170 9.55 -10.34 19.91
C THR A 170 10.60 -9.95 18.87
N ASP A 171 10.59 -10.59 17.70
CA ASP A 171 11.53 -10.36 16.60
C ASP A 171 10.87 -9.47 15.52
N PRO A 172 11.36 -8.23 15.33
CA PRO A 172 10.87 -7.30 14.31
C PRO A 172 10.90 -7.85 12.89
N ASP A 173 11.98 -8.54 12.50
CA ASP A 173 12.18 -8.98 11.12
C ASP A 173 11.28 -10.17 10.80
N ALA A 174 11.22 -11.15 11.70
CA ALA A 174 10.30 -12.27 11.56
C ALA A 174 8.82 -11.82 11.57
N PHE A 175 8.50 -10.78 12.33
CA PHE A 175 7.16 -10.21 12.36
C PHE A 175 6.81 -9.50 11.04
N GLY A 176 7.73 -8.72 10.49
CA GLY A 176 7.57 -8.09 9.17
C GLY A 176 7.41 -9.13 8.06
N GLN A 177 8.27 -10.13 8.04
CA GLN A 177 8.19 -11.27 7.12
C GLN A 177 6.82 -11.97 7.20
N ARG A 178 6.30 -12.19 8.41
CA ARG A 178 4.99 -12.82 8.62
C ARG A 178 3.85 -11.99 8.05
N ILE A 179 3.90 -10.66 8.17
CA ILE A 179 2.89 -9.75 7.60
C ILE A 179 2.89 -9.82 6.08
N VAL A 180 4.06 -9.72 5.45
CA VAL A 180 4.22 -9.80 3.99
C VAL A 180 3.72 -11.15 3.47
N ALA A 181 4.18 -12.25 4.09
CA ALA A 181 3.79 -13.60 3.70
C ALA A 181 2.28 -13.84 3.86
N ALA A 182 1.67 -13.37 4.96
CA ALA A 182 0.23 -13.53 5.18
C ALA A 182 -0.60 -12.81 4.11
N HIS A 183 -0.19 -11.60 3.70
CA HIS A 183 -0.91 -10.86 2.66
C HIS A 183 -0.79 -11.53 1.29
N LEU A 184 0.41 -11.97 0.88
CA LEU A 184 0.61 -12.68 -0.39
C LEU A 184 -0.13 -14.02 -0.42
N ALA A 185 -0.12 -14.78 0.68
CA ALA A 185 -0.88 -16.03 0.79
C ALA A 185 -2.38 -15.78 0.63
N ALA A 186 -2.92 -14.76 1.30
CA ALA A 186 -4.33 -14.41 1.16
C ALA A 186 -4.72 -13.93 -0.25
N LEU A 187 -3.81 -13.25 -0.95
CA LEU A 187 -4.01 -12.92 -2.36
C LEU A 187 -4.00 -14.18 -3.24
N ALA A 188 -3.06 -15.10 -3.02
CA ALA A 188 -2.92 -16.33 -3.79
C ALA A 188 -4.16 -17.24 -3.70
N ASP A 189 -4.88 -17.19 -2.57
CA ASP A 189 -6.13 -17.95 -2.36
C ASP A 189 -7.33 -17.39 -3.14
N LEU A 190 -7.20 -16.23 -3.80
CA LEU A 190 -8.29 -15.63 -4.58
C LEU A 190 -8.38 -16.21 -5.99
N SER A 191 -9.60 -16.44 -6.47
CA SER A 191 -9.88 -16.77 -7.87
C SER A 191 -9.80 -15.55 -8.81
N ALA A 192 -9.77 -14.34 -8.25
CA ALA A 192 -9.71 -13.08 -8.99
C ALA A 192 -8.41 -12.97 -9.82
N ARG A 193 -8.41 -12.05 -10.79
CA ARG A 193 -7.15 -11.51 -11.28
C ARG A 193 -6.52 -10.63 -10.20
N ILE A 194 -5.20 -10.76 -10.01
CA ILE A 194 -4.48 -10.01 -8.97
C ILE A 194 -3.51 -9.06 -9.64
N CYS A 195 -3.75 -7.75 -9.55
CA CYS A 195 -2.76 -6.75 -9.89
C CYS A 195 -1.91 -6.46 -8.66
N LEU A 196 -0.63 -6.80 -8.70
CA LEU A 196 0.32 -6.48 -7.64
C LEU A 196 1.29 -5.40 -8.14
N VAL A 197 1.43 -4.31 -7.39
CA VAL A 197 2.50 -3.33 -7.55
C VAL A 197 3.11 -3.13 -6.17
N THR A 198 4.42 -3.34 -6.03
CA THR A 198 5.10 -3.16 -4.74
C THR A 198 6.55 -2.76 -4.94
N ASP A 199 7.05 -1.98 -3.99
CA ASP A 199 8.47 -1.75 -3.79
C ASP A 199 9.12 -3.03 -3.27
N ARG A 200 10.34 -3.30 -3.71
CA ARG A 200 11.16 -4.45 -3.28
C ARG A 200 12.28 -4.04 -2.37
N ASP A 201 13.02 -3.02 -2.78
CA ASP A 201 14.17 -2.53 -2.05
C ASP A 201 14.24 -1.01 -2.10
N GLU A 202 14.75 -0.44 -1.02
CA GLU A 202 15.10 0.97 -0.89
C GLU A 202 16.61 1.09 -0.96
N THR A 203 17.10 2.02 -1.78
CA THR A 203 18.51 2.42 -1.82
C THR A 203 18.61 3.91 -1.49
N GLU A 204 19.42 4.25 -0.50
CA GLU A 204 19.85 5.62 -0.24
C GLU A 204 21.10 5.91 -1.08
N GLU A 205 21.09 6.97 -1.88
CA GLU A 205 22.18 7.31 -2.81
C GLU A 205 22.70 8.72 -2.57
N ASP A 206 24.01 8.89 -2.71
CA ASP A 206 24.66 10.21 -2.75
C ASP A 206 24.50 10.92 -4.11
N ARG A 207 25.06 12.13 -4.23
CA ARG A 207 25.01 12.92 -5.47
C ARG A 207 25.81 12.33 -6.63
N ASP A 208 26.76 11.44 -6.35
CA ASP A 208 27.53 10.72 -7.35
C ASP A 208 26.83 9.42 -7.79
N GLY A 209 25.65 9.12 -7.22
CA GLY A 209 24.88 7.91 -7.49
C GLY A 209 25.43 6.67 -6.78
N ARG A 210 26.29 6.84 -5.77
CA ARG A 210 26.81 5.72 -4.98
C ARG A 210 25.80 5.30 -3.92
N PRO A 211 25.53 3.99 -3.75
CA PRO A 211 24.66 3.51 -2.69
C PRO A 211 25.34 3.68 -1.33
N ILE A 212 24.65 4.34 -0.41
CA ILE A 212 25.04 4.52 1.00
C ILE A 212 24.48 3.37 1.83
N ALA A 213 23.21 3.05 1.63
CA ALA A 213 22.51 1.98 2.33
C ALA A 213 21.49 1.33 1.40
N ARG A 214 21.19 0.05 1.66
CA ARG A 214 20.14 -0.69 0.97
C ARG A 214 19.33 -1.49 1.98
N LEU A 215 18.01 -1.46 1.81
CA LEU A 215 17.06 -2.17 2.66
C LEU A 215 16.14 -3.03 1.79
N ASP A 216 15.91 -4.28 2.22
CA ASP A 216 14.86 -5.13 1.68
C ASP A 216 13.53 -4.77 2.34
N LEU A 217 12.57 -4.30 1.55
CA LEU A 217 11.25 -3.85 2.02
C LEU A 217 10.26 -5.00 2.18
N LEU A 218 10.60 -6.21 1.73
CA LEU A 218 9.75 -7.39 1.76
C LEU A 218 10.23 -8.45 2.76
N TYR A 219 11.22 -8.13 3.61
CA TYR A 219 11.69 -9.00 4.69
C TYR A 219 12.08 -10.41 4.20
N GLY A 220 12.83 -10.47 3.10
CA GLY A 220 13.31 -11.71 2.48
C GLY A 220 12.27 -12.46 1.66
N ILE A 221 11.04 -11.95 1.51
CA ILE A 221 9.99 -12.56 0.69
C ILE A 221 10.10 -12.07 -0.76
N ASP A 222 10.29 -12.99 -1.71
CA ASP A 222 10.24 -12.69 -3.13
C ASP A 222 8.88 -13.07 -3.75
N PRO A 223 8.10 -12.11 -4.29
CA PRO A 223 6.86 -12.41 -5.01
C PRO A 223 7.06 -13.07 -6.39
N GLY A 224 8.30 -13.39 -6.79
CA GLY A 224 8.64 -14.05 -8.05
C GLY A 224 9.08 -13.07 -9.14
N PRO A 225 9.40 -13.50 -10.38
CA PRO A 225 9.83 -12.58 -11.43
C PRO A 225 8.69 -11.65 -11.88
N ALA A 226 8.97 -10.35 -12.00
CA ALA A 226 8.00 -9.35 -12.44
C ALA A 226 8.14 -9.02 -13.93
N PRO A 227 7.03 -8.94 -14.69
CA PRO A 227 7.07 -8.54 -16.11
C PRO A 227 7.41 -7.05 -16.29
N ARG A 228 7.29 -6.23 -15.24
CA ARG A 228 7.59 -4.80 -15.25
C ARG A 228 8.33 -4.42 -13.99
N SER A 229 9.34 -3.57 -14.13
CA SER A 229 10.07 -2.99 -13.01
C SER A 229 10.62 -1.61 -13.40
N TRP A 230 10.67 -0.70 -12.43
CA TRP A 230 11.20 0.65 -12.60
C TRP A 230 11.72 1.20 -11.28
N ASP A 231 12.48 2.28 -11.35
CA ASP A 231 12.96 2.99 -10.17
C ASP A 231 12.03 4.15 -9.84
N TRP A 232 11.68 4.28 -8.56
CA TRP A 232 10.89 5.37 -8.03
C TRP A 232 11.74 6.21 -7.09
N VAL A 233 11.98 7.48 -7.48
CA VAL A 233 12.59 8.45 -6.58
C VAL A 233 11.55 8.85 -5.51
N LEU A 234 11.51 8.09 -4.41
CA LEU A 234 10.61 8.33 -3.28
C LEU A 234 10.89 9.69 -2.64
N ALA A 235 12.17 10.00 -2.41
CA ALA A 235 12.62 11.27 -1.87
C ALA A 235 13.79 11.82 -2.71
N PRO A 236 13.57 12.87 -3.52
CA PRO A 236 14.65 13.51 -4.25
C PRO A 236 15.61 14.25 -3.30
N PHE A 237 16.77 14.67 -3.80
CA PHE A 237 17.73 15.47 -3.03
C PHE A 237 17.05 16.69 -2.40
N GLY A 238 17.25 16.87 -1.09
CA GLY A 238 16.65 17.94 -0.31
C GLY A 238 15.28 17.64 0.30
N GLU A 239 14.68 16.48 0.01
CA GLU A 239 13.44 16.05 0.70
C GLU A 239 13.74 15.47 2.09
N GLU A 240 14.62 14.46 2.20
CA GLU A 240 15.07 13.93 3.50
C GLU A 240 16.38 14.56 3.98
N ALA A 241 17.35 14.69 3.08
CA ALA A 241 18.63 15.33 3.33
C ALA A 241 19.16 16.01 2.06
N ARG A 242 20.03 17.02 2.22
CA ARG A 242 20.51 17.87 1.12
C ARG A 242 21.28 17.10 0.04
N ASP A 243 21.99 16.04 0.43
CA ASP A 243 22.95 15.29 -0.34
C ASP A 243 22.56 13.81 -0.55
N ARG A 244 21.40 13.40 -0.05
CA ARG A 244 20.87 12.05 -0.23
C ARG A 244 19.55 12.05 -0.98
N ARG A 245 19.32 10.99 -1.76
CA ARG A 245 18.00 10.65 -2.30
C ARG A 245 17.63 9.22 -1.91
N LEU A 246 16.33 8.95 -1.78
CA LEU A 246 15.80 7.61 -1.59
C LEU A 246 15.18 7.13 -2.91
N VAL A 247 15.66 5.99 -3.39
CA VAL A 247 15.19 5.34 -4.61
C VAL A 247 14.65 3.96 -4.27
N HIS A 248 13.42 3.68 -4.68
CA HIS A 248 12.78 2.38 -4.52
C HIS A 248 12.81 1.62 -5.84
N ARG A 249 13.16 0.34 -5.78
CA ARG A 249 12.97 -0.57 -6.90
C ARG A 249 11.56 -1.13 -6.85
N VAL A 250 10.74 -0.75 -7.83
CA VAL A 250 9.34 -1.16 -7.91
C VAL A 250 9.17 -2.29 -8.91
N SER A 251 8.29 -3.22 -8.58
CA SER A 251 7.91 -4.33 -9.46
C SER A 251 6.39 -4.39 -9.60
N ALA A 252 5.92 -4.74 -10.80
CA ALA A 252 4.50 -4.85 -11.08
C ALA A 252 4.13 -6.08 -11.91
N TRP A 253 2.99 -6.65 -11.55
CA TRP A 253 2.34 -7.79 -12.19
C TRP A 253 0.89 -7.41 -12.47
N PRO A 254 0.51 -7.28 -13.75
CA PRO A 254 -0.91 -7.14 -14.11
C PRO A 254 -1.76 -8.38 -13.75
N ASP A 255 -1.14 -9.56 -13.67
CA ASP A 255 -1.76 -10.81 -13.20
C ASP A 255 -0.72 -11.60 -12.38
N TRP A 256 -0.62 -11.28 -11.10
CA TRP A 256 0.27 -11.96 -10.17
C TRP A 256 -0.29 -13.32 -9.79
N ARG A 257 0.59 -14.32 -9.74
CA ARG A 257 0.33 -15.66 -9.21
C ARG A 257 1.49 -16.07 -8.32
N PRO A 258 1.24 -16.87 -7.27
CA PRO A 258 2.32 -17.39 -6.45
C PRO A 258 3.33 -18.16 -7.34
N PRO A 259 4.64 -18.06 -7.05
CA PRO A 259 5.62 -18.92 -7.71
C PRO A 259 5.29 -20.39 -7.46
N ALA A 260 5.50 -21.22 -8.48
CA ALA A 260 5.26 -22.67 -8.44
C ALA A 260 6.25 -23.40 -7.52
#